data_AF-A0A925FWV3-F1
#
_entry.id   AF-A0A925FWV3-F1
#
_cell.length_a   1.000
_cell.length_b   1.000
_cell.length_c   1.000
_cell.angle_alpha   90.00
_cell.angle_beta   90.00
_cell.angle_gamma   90.00
#
_symmetry.space_group_name_H-M   'P 1'
#
loop_
_entity.id
_entity.type
_entity.pdbx_description
1 polymer ?
#
loop_
_entity_poly.entity_id
_entity_poly.type
_entity_poly.pdbx_seq_one_letter_code
_entity_poly.pdbx_strand_id
1 'polypeptide(L)'
;MQLKADFSHLCTMYTHIWNKYLPIVRILLKKSANGAQVLDLNRVDFERAGTGRKAGYKFTIEFNNGRVANVISGSPLALDLAAAMQEDAVVKGLIVAQNYEVSLNTKFQLHIRNVSPKAEAPKAESEDVASEAN
;
A
#
# COMPACT_ATOMS: atom_id res chain seq x y z
N MET A 1 -21.07 21.63 0.50
CA MET A 1 -20.74 20.66 1.57
C MET A 1 -19.64 19.75 1.08
N GLN A 2 -18.39 20.01 1.45
CA GLN A 2 -17.30 19.07 1.25
C GLN A 2 -16.52 19.01 2.57
N LEU A 3 -16.79 17.98 3.38
CA LEU A 3 -15.90 17.66 4.50
C LEU A 3 -14.57 17.23 3.87
N LYS A 4 -13.61 18.16 3.83
CA LYS A 4 -12.20 17.75 3.83
C LYS A 4 -12.01 17.15 5.21
N ALA A 5 -11.85 15.83 5.25
CA ALA A 5 -11.29 15.20 6.44
C ALA A 5 -9.87 15.77 6.55
N ASP A 6 -9.71 16.81 7.36
CA ASP A 6 -8.42 17.41 7.69
C ASP A 6 -7.68 16.39 8.57
N PHE A 7 -7.10 15.38 7.91
CA PHE A 7 -6.14 14.43 8.50
C PHE A 7 -4.83 15.13 8.91
N SER A 8 -4.70 16.44 8.68
CA SER A 8 -3.50 17.25 8.90
C SER A 8 -3.03 17.39 10.35
N HIS A 9 -3.75 16.85 11.34
CA HIS A 9 -3.37 16.92 12.76
C HIS A 9 -3.27 15.57 13.48
N LEU A 10 -3.43 14.44 12.79
CA LEU A 10 -3.31 13.13 13.43
C LEU A 10 -2.04 12.41 13.00
N CYS A 11 -1.11 12.31 13.96
CA CYS A 11 0.03 11.39 14.01
C CYS A 11 1.06 11.55 12.87
N THR A 12 2.23 12.08 13.23
CA THR A 12 3.40 12.18 12.33
C THR A 12 4.63 11.46 12.89
N MET A 13 4.46 10.60 13.90
CA MET A 13 5.56 9.97 14.64
C MET A 13 6.38 9.03 13.76
N TYR A 14 5.73 8.33 12.82
CA TYR A 14 6.35 7.36 11.92
C TYR A 14 6.48 7.87 10.49
N THR A 15 5.98 9.06 10.15
CA THR A 15 6.00 9.59 8.78
C THR A 15 7.40 9.62 8.18
N HIS A 16 8.41 10.07 8.94
CA HIS A 16 9.79 10.08 8.46
C HIS A 16 10.32 8.67 8.13
N ILE A 17 9.95 7.68 8.96
CA ILE A 17 10.33 6.28 8.74
C ILE A 17 9.61 5.76 7.49
N TRP A 18 8.31 6.00 7.35
CA TRP A 18 7.56 5.55 6.18
C TRP A 18 8.07 6.16 4.89
N ASN A 19 8.44 7.44 4.89
CA ASN A 19 9.02 8.12 3.73
C ASN A 19 10.33 7.48 3.28
N LYS A 20 11.15 6.96 4.20
CA LYS A 20 12.37 6.18 3.87
C LYS A 20 12.03 4.88 3.13
N TYR A 21 10.92 4.23 3.47
CA TYR A 21 10.49 2.97 2.84
C TYR A 21 9.59 3.15 1.60
N LEU A 22 8.99 4.34 1.40
CA LEU A 22 8.08 4.61 0.27
C LEU A 22 8.62 4.24 -1.11
N PRO A 23 9.91 4.48 -1.46
CA PRO A 23 10.45 4.04 -2.74
C PRO A 23 10.33 2.53 -2.96
N ILE A 24 10.56 1.74 -1.92
CA ILE A 24 10.44 0.27 -1.97
C ILE A 24 8.95 -0.12 -2.00
N VAL A 25 8.11 0.48 -1.16
CA VAL A 25 6.65 0.26 -1.16
C VAL A 25 6.06 0.49 -2.56
N ARG A 26 6.49 1.56 -3.25
CA ARG A 26 6.09 1.84 -4.63
C ARG A 26 6.44 0.70 -5.60
N ILE A 27 7.65 0.14 -5.49
CA ILE A 27 8.09 -0.99 -6.31
C ILE A 27 7.23 -2.22 -6.01
N LEU A 28 6.97 -2.50 -4.73
CA LEU A 28 6.19 -3.66 -4.31
C LEU A 28 4.71 -3.54 -4.72
N LEU A 29 4.11 -2.35 -4.67
CA LEU A 29 2.77 -2.12 -5.22
C LEU A 29 2.70 -2.52 -6.70
N LYS A 30 3.66 -2.06 -7.52
CA LYS A 30 3.73 -2.43 -8.94
C LYS A 30 3.91 -3.93 -9.14
N LYS A 31 4.81 -4.56 -8.38
CA LYS A 31 5.08 -6.00 -8.46
C LYS A 31 3.90 -6.85 -7.97
N SER A 32 3.06 -6.31 -7.10
CA SER A 32 1.95 -7.06 -6.51
C SER A 32 0.86 -7.45 -7.51
N ALA A 33 0.87 -6.87 -8.71
CA ALA A 33 0.09 -7.34 -9.86
C ALA A 33 0.42 -8.80 -10.23
N ASN A 34 1.64 -9.27 -9.92
CA ASN A 34 2.11 -10.62 -10.23
C ASN A 34 2.14 -11.56 -9.01
N GLY A 35 1.62 -11.12 -7.86
CA GLY A 35 1.55 -11.95 -6.65
C GLY A 35 1.90 -11.19 -5.37
N ALA A 36 1.62 -11.79 -4.22
CA ALA A 36 1.86 -11.16 -2.91
C ALA A 36 3.34 -10.75 -2.73
N GLN A 37 3.56 -9.56 -2.20
CA GLN A 37 4.88 -9.01 -1.92
C GLN A 37 5.11 -8.89 -0.41
N VAL A 38 6.35 -9.05 0.01
CA VAL A 38 6.77 -8.92 1.42
C VAL A 38 8.02 -8.05 1.49
N LEU A 39 8.04 -7.15 2.47
CA LEU A 39 9.21 -6.36 2.85
C LEU A 39 9.52 -6.59 4.31
N ASP A 40 10.74 -7.05 4.60
CA ASP A 40 11.26 -7.08 5.96
C ASP A 40 11.71 -5.67 6.36
N LEU A 41 11.07 -5.10 7.38
CA LEU A 41 11.38 -3.77 7.91
C LEU A 41 12.40 -3.86 9.03
N ASN A 42 13.23 -2.84 9.18
CA ASN A 42 14.14 -2.75 10.32
C ASN A 42 13.37 -2.35 11.57
N ARG A 43 13.12 -3.32 12.46
CA ARG A 43 12.48 -3.14 13.76
C ARG A 43 13.04 -1.96 14.58
N VAL A 44 14.36 -1.75 14.54
CA VAL A 44 15.03 -0.71 15.32
C VAL A 44 14.58 0.69 14.90
N ASP A 45 14.24 0.89 13.62
CA ASP A 45 13.75 2.18 13.12
C ASP A 45 12.44 2.56 13.85
N PHE A 46 11.54 1.59 14.06
CA PHE A 46 10.22 1.81 14.65
C PHE A 46 10.22 1.82 16.18
N GLU A 47 11.10 1.05 16.82
CA GLU A 47 11.23 1.06 18.28
C GLU A 47 11.79 2.39 18.81
N ARG A 48 12.65 3.06 18.02
CA ARG A 48 13.22 4.36 18.39
C ARG A 48 12.23 5.52 18.30
N ALA A 49 11.28 5.45 17.38
CA ALA A 49 10.26 6.51 17.20
C ALA A 49 9.03 6.33 18.10
N GLY A 50 8.77 5.11 18.58
CA GLY A 50 7.59 4.80 19.40
C GLY A 50 7.74 5.12 20.88
N THR A 51 6.66 5.57 21.52
CA THR A 51 6.59 5.84 22.97
C THR A 51 6.34 4.57 23.79
N GLY A 52 7.25 3.60 23.76
CA GLY A 52 7.37 2.51 24.74
C GLY A 52 6.20 1.51 24.91
N ARG A 53 5.00 1.77 24.36
CA ARG A 53 3.86 0.84 24.40
C ARG A 53 3.97 -0.13 23.23
N LYS A 54 4.55 -1.30 23.52
CA LYS A 54 4.75 -2.47 22.62
C LYS A 54 3.48 -3.03 21.96
N ALA A 55 2.31 -2.46 22.22
CA ALA A 55 1.04 -2.95 21.72
C ALA A 55 0.78 -2.41 20.32
N GLY A 56 0.94 -3.25 19.30
CA GLY A 56 0.28 -3.03 18.01
C GLY A 56 1.16 -2.82 16.78
N TYR A 57 2.39 -3.37 16.69
CA TYR A 57 3.11 -3.54 15.41
C TYR A 57 2.43 -4.58 14.50
N LYS A 58 1.11 -4.48 14.37
CA LYS A 58 0.25 -5.26 13.51
C LYS A 58 -0.91 -4.38 13.10
N PHE A 59 -1.17 -4.34 11.81
CA PHE A 59 -2.34 -3.67 11.26
C PHE A 59 -2.64 -4.24 9.88
N THR A 60 -3.83 -3.93 9.38
CA THR A 60 -4.19 -4.10 7.97
C THR A 60 -4.84 -2.81 7.50
N ILE A 61 -4.44 -2.32 6.34
CA ILE A 61 -5.03 -1.17 5.64
C ILE A 61 -5.59 -1.72 4.33
N GLU A 62 -6.87 -1.50 4.11
CA GLU A 62 -7.53 -1.80 2.84
C GLU A 62 -7.67 -0.50 2.06
N PHE A 63 -7.09 -0.44 0.86
CA PHE A 63 -7.27 0.67 -0.07
C PHE A 63 -8.26 0.29 -1.15
N ASN A 64 -9.30 1.10 -1.29
CA ASN A 64 -10.26 1.05 -2.39
C ASN A 64 -10.41 2.44 -2.99
N ASN A 65 -10.14 2.58 -4.29
CA ASN A 65 -10.21 3.85 -5.02
C ASN A 65 -9.45 4.99 -4.31
N GLY A 66 -8.24 4.69 -3.83
CA GLY A 66 -7.34 5.62 -3.16
C GLY A 66 -7.71 5.97 -1.72
N ARG A 67 -8.78 5.38 -1.16
CA ARG A 67 -9.24 5.64 0.21
C ARG A 67 -9.08 4.42 1.09
N VAL A 68 -8.84 4.67 2.37
CA VAL A 68 -8.85 3.61 3.39
C VAL A 68 -10.29 3.13 3.57
N ALA A 69 -10.52 1.83 3.40
CA ALA A 69 -11.83 1.18 3.42
C ALA A 69 -12.16 0.51 4.77
N ASN A 70 -11.20 0.41 5.68
CA ASN A 70 -11.36 -0.21 6.99
C ASN A 70 -10.95 0.73 8.15
N VAL A 71 -11.32 0.38 9.39
CA VAL A 71 -11.03 1.23 10.56
C VAL A 71 -9.59 0.98 11.03
N ILE A 72 -8.74 2.00 10.95
CA ILE A 72 -7.31 1.92 11.34
C ILE A 72 -6.92 2.88 12.48
N SER A 73 -7.88 3.61 13.06
CA SER A 73 -7.64 4.65 14.07
C SER A 73 -6.98 4.14 15.37
N GLY A 74 -7.04 2.83 15.63
CA GLY A 74 -6.36 2.20 16.76
C GLY A 74 -4.85 1.99 16.57
N SER A 75 -4.30 2.27 15.39
CA SER A 75 -2.87 2.10 15.08
C SER A 75 -2.28 3.38 14.49
N PRO A 76 -1.53 4.17 15.29
CA PRO A 76 -0.77 5.31 14.78
C PRO A 76 0.16 4.92 13.62
N LEU A 77 0.73 3.72 13.70
CA LEU A 77 1.62 3.20 12.66
C LEU A 77 0.90 3.01 11.32
N ALA A 78 -0.36 2.55 11.35
CA ALA A 78 -1.20 2.41 10.16
C ALA A 78 -1.66 3.76 9.62
N LEU A 79 -2.04 4.69 10.51
CA LEU A 79 -2.45 6.05 10.14
C LEU A 79 -1.33 6.79 9.39
N ASP A 80 -0.11 6.77 9.93
CA ASP A 80 1.03 7.46 9.33
C ASP A 80 1.42 6.84 7.97
N LEU A 81 1.30 5.51 7.83
CA LEU A 81 1.54 4.85 6.54
C LEU A 81 0.48 5.25 5.51
N ALA A 82 -0.79 5.24 5.90
CA ALA A 82 -1.87 5.60 5.01
C ALA A 82 -1.74 7.05 4.52
N ALA A 83 -1.42 7.97 5.43
CA ALA A 83 -1.15 9.36 5.10
C ALA A 83 0.02 9.49 4.11
N ALA A 84 1.18 8.87 4.42
CA ALA A 84 2.35 8.90 3.55
C ALA A 84 2.06 8.35 2.15
N MET A 85 1.29 7.27 2.05
CA MET A 85 0.87 6.69 0.77
C MET A 85 -0.10 7.59 -0.01
N GLN A 86 -0.96 8.35 0.67
CA GLN A 86 -1.93 9.26 0.05
C GLN A 86 -1.33 10.62 -0.34
N GLU A 87 -0.21 11.01 0.27
CA GLU A 87 0.55 12.23 -0.02
C GLU A 87 1.53 12.05 -1.19
N ASP A 88 2.15 10.86 -1.34
CA ASP A 88 3.03 10.59 -2.49
C ASP A 88 2.22 10.41 -3.78
N ALA A 89 2.39 11.33 -4.73
CA ALA A 89 1.57 11.38 -5.95
C ALA A 89 1.58 10.08 -6.77
N VAL A 90 2.72 9.38 -6.84
CA VAL A 90 2.84 8.14 -7.63
C VAL A 90 2.18 6.98 -6.90
N VAL A 91 2.44 6.83 -5.59
CA VAL A 91 1.80 5.79 -4.77
C VAL A 91 0.30 6.02 -4.73
N LYS A 92 -0.15 7.27 -4.54
CA LYS A 92 -1.56 7.66 -4.64
C LYS A 92 -2.18 7.24 -5.97
N GLY A 93 -1.50 7.51 -7.09
CA GLY A 93 -1.96 7.08 -8.41
C GLY A 93 -2.16 5.57 -8.52
N LEU A 94 -1.24 4.78 -7.92
CA LEU A 94 -1.36 3.32 -7.88
C LEU A 94 -2.58 2.87 -7.06
N ILE A 95 -2.75 3.38 -5.83
CA ILE A 95 -3.86 2.97 -4.94
C ILE A 95 -5.22 3.52 -5.37
N VAL A 96 -5.27 4.54 -6.23
CA VAL A 96 -6.49 4.98 -6.92
C VAL A 96 -6.83 4.01 -8.05
N ALA A 97 -5.83 3.57 -8.82
CA ALA A 97 -6.03 2.73 -9.98
C ALA A 97 -6.48 1.29 -9.65
N GLN A 98 -6.11 0.78 -8.47
CA GLN A 98 -6.29 -0.62 -8.07
C GLN A 98 -6.55 -0.74 -6.57
N ASN A 99 -7.16 -1.84 -6.14
CA ASN A 99 -7.40 -2.11 -4.73
C ASN A 99 -6.21 -2.88 -4.14
N TYR A 100 -5.80 -2.46 -2.94
CA TYR A 100 -4.68 -3.10 -2.25
C TYR A 100 -5.03 -3.40 -0.81
N GLU A 101 -4.48 -4.51 -0.32
CA GLU A 101 -4.36 -4.77 1.10
C GLU A 101 -2.88 -4.63 1.50
N VAL A 102 -2.63 -3.78 2.49
CA VAL A 102 -1.30 -3.54 3.08
C VAL A 102 -1.35 -3.90 4.54
N SER A 103 -0.59 -4.90 4.98
CA SER A 103 -0.60 -5.35 6.37
C SER A 103 0.79 -5.46 6.95
N LEU A 104 0.90 -5.17 8.24
CA LEU A 104 2.11 -5.40 9.02
C LEU A 104 1.85 -6.53 10.01
N ASN A 105 2.83 -7.41 10.20
CA ASN A 105 2.80 -8.44 11.23
C ASN A 105 3.83 -8.18 12.34
N THR A 106 3.76 -8.96 13.42
CA THR A 106 4.65 -8.83 14.59
C THR A 106 6.11 -9.19 14.30
N LYS A 107 6.42 -9.77 13.13
CA LYS A 107 7.79 -10.01 12.65
C LYS A 107 8.35 -8.82 11.88
N PHE A 108 7.67 -7.66 11.90
CA PHE A 108 8.05 -6.47 11.13
C PHE A 108 8.07 -6.71 9.62
N GLN A 109 7.18 -7.56 9.12
CA GLN A 109 7.03 -7.80 7.70
C GLN A 109 5.82 -7.05 7.17
N LEU A 110 6.05 -6.17 6.20
CA LEU A 110 5.01 -5.47 5.48
C LEU A 110 4.60 -6.30 4.26
N HIS A 111 3.36 -6.76 4.26
CA HIS A 111 2.75 -7.54 3.19
C HIS A 111 1.92 -6.60 2.31
N ILE A 112 2.04 -6.75 1.00
CA ILE A 112 1.27 -6.00 0.01
C ILE A 112 0.63 -6.98 -0.97
N ARG A 113 -0.69 -6.89 -1.10
CA ARG A 113 -1.48 -7.70 -2.04
C ARG A 113 -2.32 -6.79 -2.92
N ASN A 114 -2.29 -7.00 -4.23
CA ASN A 114 -3.31 -6.46 -5.11
C ASN A 114 -4.56 -7.34 -4.96
N VAL A 115 -5.67 -6.72 -4.56
CA VAL A 115 -6.96 -7.38 -4.33
C VAL A 115 -8.03 -6.81 -5.26
N SER A 116 -7.63 -6.15 -6.34
CA SER A 116 -8.55 -5.71 -7.37
C SER A 116 -9.37 -6.89 -7.89
N PRO A 117 -10.69 -6.71 -8.09
CA PRO A 117 -11.48 -7.67 -8.83
C PRO A 117 -10.76 -7.92 -10.16
N LYS A 118 -10.40 -9.18 -10.42
CA LYS A 118 -9.66 -9.58 -11.61
C LYS A 118 -10.49 -9.17 -12.83
N ALA A 119 -10.17 -8.04 -13.44
CA ALA A 119 -10.59 -7.77 -14.79
C ALA A 119 -9.92 -8.84 -15.64
N GLU A 120 -10.73 -9.75 -16.16
CA GLU A 120 -10.33 -10.77 -17.11
C GLU A 120 -9.59 -10.06 -18.26
N ALA A 121 -8.27 -10.17 -18.27
CA ALA A 121 -7.47 -9.63 -19.37
C ALA A 121 -7.91 -10.34 -20.65
N PRO A 122 -8.17 -9.61 -21.76
CA PRO A 122 -8.28 -10.25 -23.05
C PRO A 122 -6.96 -10.99 -23.27
N LYS A 123 -7.02 -12.32 -23.36
CA LYS A 123 -5.93 -13.11 -23.93
C LYS A 123 -5.62 -12.46 -25.28
N ALA A 124 -4.36 -12.10 -25.49
CA ALA A 124 -3.87 -11.74 -26.80
C ALA A 124 -4.25 -12.86 -27.78
N GLU A 125 -5.22 -12.59 -28.64
CA GLU A 125 -5.32 -13.24 -29.94
C GLU A 125 -4.07 -12.81 -30.70
N SER A 126 -3.11 -13.73 -30.81
CA SER A 126 -2.07 -13.65 -31.82
C SER A 126 -2.77 -13.64 -33.18
N GLU A 127 -2.80 -12.47 -33.82
CA GLU A 127 -2.88 -12.36 -35.28
C GLU A 127 -1.70 -13.14 -35.87
N ASP A 128 -1.97 -14.33 -36.40
CA ASP A 128 -1.16 -14.90 -37.47
C ASP A 128 -1.92 -14.61 -38.77
N VAL A 129 -1.57 -13.47 -39.39
CA VAL A 129 -2.06 -13.09 -40.71
C VAL A 129 -1.01 -13.50 -41.74
N ALA A 130 -1.49 -14.30 -42.69
CA ALA A 130 -1.04 -14.46 -44.07
C ALA A 130 0.20 -15.33 -44.35
N SER A 131 -0.04 -16.36 -45.17
CA SER A 131 0.71 -16.50 -46.42
C SER A 131 -0.19 -16.96 -47.56
N GLU A 132 -0.09 -16.20 -48.64
CA GLU A 132 -0.73 -16.25 -49.95
C GLU A 132 -0.52 -17.53 -50.79
N ALA A 133 -1.41 -17.67 -51.78
CA ALA A 133 -1.20 -18.11 -53.17
C ALA A 133 -0.65 -19.52 -53.46
N ASN A 134 -1.51 -20.37 -54.02
CA ASN A 134 -1.57 -20.70 -55.46
C ASN A 134 -2.64 -21.79 -55.70
#